data_AF-A0A944ERT8-F1
#
_entry.id   AF-A0A944ERT8-F1
#
_cell.length_a   1.000
_cell.length_b   1.000
_cell.length_c   1.000
_cell.angle_alpha   90.00
_cell.angle_beta   90.00
_cell.angle_gamma   90.00
#
_symmetry.space_group_name_H-M   'P 1'
#
loop_
_entity.id
_entity.type
_entity.pdbx_description
1 polymer ?
#
loop_
_entity_poly.entity_id
_entity_poly.type
_entity_poly.pdbx_seq_one_letter_code
_entity_poly.pdbx_strand_id
1 'polypeptide(L)'
;MAGIIAPQRTRKSRKPTGKPNPPIILLTGPEKSGKSYEAARGSGSELIGTTYWIEVGGTEGSADYYGRVPGAAYEIVTHDGSFQDILDAIRWVNHQLRVDGKPNMLVIDSMTSLWDMLCDEIAMYARNRAIAKAQRNRSRIPTLDDPVVIDSDLWNRAKDRWGEILWLLRRHQGPCLLLARTEIVTAFENDKPTRNTTRKVKAEKNLPAAVDAIVDLHAIGEAWLTGVRTLHMDIKPGESQRFHDFTVDTLLRRLGLQDATESRSTSELRPDATLQESGQQPQQPAVRQAARPAPALTGEQAAKLIRDALMHPTDPENALRELREEHGRRTLNEVKTDTGWGVMSADDLITKSLDHLKTKAEQAEDGQGEKSPTDTSSRQPGNKEETSHTGGDEPDRIGEGTPPPPPDPATEPHVPEEPEDVSEAEEPQDLPRPRPAPSKGVNKVMAVLLTEAEIQARILGMTMDEHLEAISDPRSEGTPPPMTKLRSYVIENRPVVIGLLEERGERDIANAYRLAGKPELKIAAMFATLYTDLLTAA
;
A
#
# COMPACT_ATOMS: atom_id res chain seq x y z
N MET A 1 38.40 4.16 -34.72
CA MET A 1 37.99 4.24 -33.31
C MET A 1 37.23 2.96 -32.97
N ALA A 2 37.87 2.03 -32.27
CA ALA A 2 37.24 0.79 -31.80
C ALA A 2 36.47 1.11 -30.51
N GLY A 3 35.17 1.36 -30.65
CA GLY A 3 34.28 1.58 -29.52
C GLY A 3 34.20 0.33 -28.66
N ILE A 4 34.30 0.52 -27.35
CA ILE A 4 34.14 -0.51 -26.31
C ILE A 4 32.69 -1.01 -26.38
N ILE A 5 32.42 -2.04 -27.19
CA ILE A 5 31.14 -2.74 -27.16
C ILE A 5 31.22 -3.71 -25.99
N ALA A 6 30.55 -3.38 -24.88
CA ALA A 6 30.42 -4.29 -23.75
C ALA A 6 29.93 -5.67 -24.25
N PRO A 7 30.49 -6.79 -23.74
CA PRO A 7 30.11 -8.12 -24.19
C PRO A 7 28.60 -8.33 -24.02
N GLN A 8 27.90 -8.55 -25.12
CA GLN A 8 26.45 -8.76 -25.08
C GLN A 8 26.12 -10.15 -24.54
N ARG A 9 25.23 -10.21 -23.54
CA ARG A 9 24.70 -11.49 -23.03
C ARG A 9 23.92 -12.19 -24.15
N THR A 10 24.11 -13.50 -24.30
CA THR A 10 23.33 -14.31 -25.25
C THR A 10 21.83 -14.17 -24.97
N ARG A 11 21.04 -13.84 -26.00
CA ARG A 11 19.58 -13.71 -25.92
C ARG A 11 18.90 -14.72 -26.84
N LYS A 12 17.71 -15.18 -26.45
CA LYS A 12 16.78 -15.93 -27.31
C LYS A 12 15.56 -15.05 -27.56
N SER A 13 15.07 -15.04 -28.79
CA SER A 13 13.79 -14.44 -29.16
C SER A 13 12.79 -15.53 -29.56
N ARG A 14 11.50 -15.23 -29.46
CA ARG A 14 10.41 -16.07 -29.98
C ARG A 14 9.41 -15.20 -30.73
N LYS A 15 8.67 -15.79 -31.67
CA LYS A 15 7.55 -15.10 -32.33
C LYS A 15 6.37 -14.93 -31.34
N PRO A 16 5.57 -13.85 -31.47
CA PRO A 16 4.31 -13.71 -30.74
C PRO A 16 3.35 -14.85 -31.08
N THR A 17 2.56 -15.30 -30.11
CA THR A 17 1.60 -16.40 -30.28
C THR A 17 0.22 -15.93 -30.75
N GLY A 18 -0.09 -14.63 -30.63
CA GLY A 18 -1.41 -14.06 -30.95
C GLY A 18 -2.53 -14.43 -29.97
N LYS A 19 -2.33 -15.43 -29.10
CA LYS A 19 -3.29 -15.88 -28.09
C LYS A 19 -3.37 -14.91 -26.90
N PRO A 20 -4.57 -14.67 -26.33
CA PRO A 20 -4.72 -13.82 -25.15
C PRO A 20 -4.10 -14.46 -23.90
N ASN A 21 -3.76 -13.63 -22.92
CA ASN A 21 -3.46 -14.10 -21.57
C ASN A 21 -4.78 -14.27 -20.80
N PRO A 22 -4.85 -15.18 -19.81
CA PRO A 22 -5.98 -15.22 -18.88
C PRO A 22 -6.17 -13.83 -18.24
N PRO A 23 -7.36 -13.22 -18.27
CA PRO A 23 -7.53 -11.80 -17.96
C PRO A 23 -7.58 -11.50 -16.45
N ILE A 24 -7.10 -10.32 -16.05
CA ILE A 24 -7.42 -9.72 -14.75
C ILE A 24 -8.54 -8.70 -14.98
N ILE A 25 -9.70 -8.93 -14.37
CA ILE A 25 -10.91 -8.14 -14.57
C ILE A 25 -11.21 -7.38 -13.28
N LEU A 26 -11.50 -6.10 -13.41
CA LEU A 26 -11.97 -5.25 -12.31
C LEU A 26 -13.48 -5.01 -12.47
N LEU A 27 -14.27 -5.52 -11.52
CA LEU A 27 -15.68 -5.18 -11.38
C LEU A 27 -15.84 -4.06 -10.37
N THR A 28 -16.31 -2.91 -10.85
CA THR A 28 -16.50 -1.70 -10.04
C THR A 28 -17.97 -1.35 -9.92
N GLY A 29 -18.29 -0.49 -8.96
CA GLY A 29 -19.61 0.12 -8.83
C GLY A 29 -19.91 0.53 -7.39
N PRO A 30 -20.98 1.31 -7.13
CA PRO A 30 -21.39 1.67 -5.79
C PRO A 30 -21.81 0.43 -4.99
N GLU A 31 -22.09 0.61 -3.71
CA GLU A 31 -22.64 -0.47 -2.90
C GLU A 31 -23.96 -1.00 -3.48
N LYS A 32 -24.19 -2.31 -3.34
CA LYS A 32 -25.42 -2.99 -3.80
C LYS A 32 -25.65 -2.94 -5.32
N SER A 33 -24.61 -2.72 -6.12
CA SER A 33 -24.69 -2.77 -7.59
C SER A 33 -24.66 -4.18 -8.20
N GLY A 34 -24.52 -5.24 -7.39
CA GLY A 34 -24.53 -6.64 -7.86
C GLY A 34 -23.17 -7.25 -8.19
N LYS A 35 -22.04 -6.62 -7.81
CA LYS A 35 -20.68 -7.14 -8.08
C LYS A 35 -20.47 -8.58 -7.59
N SER A 36 -20.72 -8.86 -6.31
CA SER A 36 -20.53 -10.19 -5.71
C SER A 36 -21.53 -11.21 -6.28
N TYR A 37 -22.74 -10.78 -6.64
CA TYR A 37 -23.72 -11.64 -7.33
C TYR A 37 -23.19 -12.08 -8.70
N GLU A 38 -22.67 -11.15 -9.51
CA GLU A 38 -22.11 -11.48 -10.83
C GLU A 38 -20.83 -12.32 -10.74
N ALA A 39 -20.00 -12.09 -9.73
CA ALA A 39 -18.84 -12.94 -9.44
C ALA A 39 -19.27 -14.38 -9.08
N ALA A 40 -20.26 -14.53 -8.20
CA ALA A 40 -20.79 -15.83 -7.81
C ALA A 40 -21.45 -16.55 -9.00
N ARG A 41 -22.25 -15.84 -9.80
CA ARG A 41 -22.82 -16.40 -11.04
C ARG A 41 -21.74 -16.81 -12.05
N GLY A 42 -20.66 -16.03 -12.17
CA GLY A 42 -19.53 -16.30 -13.05
C GLY A 42 -18.70 -17.53 -12.66
N SER A 43 -18.70 -17.89 -11.37
CA SER A 43 -17.91 -19.01 -10.85
C SER A 43 -18.28 -20.36 -11.46
N GLY A 44 -19.53 -20.54 -11.91
CA GLY A 44 -20.02 -21.73 -12.59
C GLY A 44 -19.77 -21.77 -14.09
N SER A 45 -18.96 -20.86 -14.63
CA SER A 45 -18.63 -20.85 -16.06
C SER A 45 -17.97 -22.16 -16.48
N GLU A 46 -18.43 -22.72 -17.60
CA GLU A 46 -17.84 -23.93 -18.19
C GLU A 46 -16.39 -23.74 -18.63
N LEU A 47 -15.89 -22.50 -18.74
CA LEU A 47 -14.50 -22.18 -19.06
C LEU A 47 -13.55 -22.34 -17.86
N ILE A 48 -14.10 -22.49 -16.65
CA ILE A 48 -13.36 -22.51 -15.39
C ILE A 48 -13.34 -23.93 -14.83
N GLY A 49 -12.21 -24.30 -14.21
CA GLY A 49 -12.07 -25.52 -13.41
C GLY A 49 -12.66 -25.31 -12.02
N THR A 50 -11.86 -24.75 -11.11
CA THR A 50 -12.33 -24.33 -9.77
C THR A 50 -12.24 -22.82 -9.63
N THR A 51 -13.24 -22.21 -9.00
CA THR A 51 -13.18 -20.81 -8.57
C THR A 51 -12.80 -20.75 -7.09
N TYR A 52 -11.75 -20.00 -6.75
CA TYR A 52 -11.34 -19.74 -5.37
C TYR A 52 -11.70 -18.30 -5.00
N TRP A 53 -12.40 -18.13 -3.89
CA TRP A 53 -12.90 -16.84 -3.41
C TRP A 53 -12.18 -16.42 -2.14
N ILE A 54 -11.53 -15.26 -2.18
CA ILE A 54 -10.89 -14.64 -1.01
C ILE A 54 -11.73 -13.42 -0.63
N GLU A 55 -12.45 -13.50 0.48
CA GLU A 55 -13.28 -12.41 1.00
C GLU A 55 -12.50 -11.59 2.04
N VAL A 56 -12.12 -10.37 1.68
CA VAL A 56 -11.37 -9.44 2.53
C VAL A 56 -12.30 -8.34 3.06
N GLY A 57 -12.45 -8.26 4.38
CA GLY A 57 -13.11 -7.16 5.09
C GLY A 57 -14.40 -7.55 5.83
N GLY A 58 -15.06 -6.56 6.44
CA GLY A 58 -16.18 -6.74 7.38
C GLY A 58 -17.51 -7.25 6.81
N THR A 59 -17.50 -7.90 5.64
CA THR A 59 -18.66 -8.63 5.10
C THR A 59 -18.49 -10.15 5.14
N GLU A 60 -17.41 -10.67 5.75
CA GLU A 60 -17.16 -12.10 5.94
C GLU A 60 -18.47 -12.89 6.20
N GLY A 61 -18.78 -13.79 5.26
CA GLY A 61 -20.03 -14.56 5.23
C GLY A 61 -21.01 -14.12 4.14
N SER A 62 -20.74 -13.02 3.44
CA SER A 62 -21.48 -12.66 2.23
C SER A 62 -21.15 -13.65 1.10
N ALA A 63 -19.89 -14.09 1.00
CA ALA A 63 -19.48 -15.15 0.08
C ALA A 63 -20.23 -16.45 0.38
N ASP A 64 -20.44 -16.86 1.63
CA ASP A 64 -21.26 -18.05 1.94
C ASP A 64 -22.70 -17.90 1.44
N TYR A 65 -23.31 -16.74 1.66
CA TYR A 65 -24.69 -16.50 1.24
C TYR A 65 -24.86 -16.55 -0.28
N TYR A 66 -23.89 -16.00 -1.03
CA TYR A 66 -23.91 -16.03 -2.49
C TYR A 66 -23.71 -17.42 -3.09
N GLY A 67 -23.38 -18.45 -2.28
CA GLY A 67 -23.37 -19.84 -2.73
C GLY A 67 -24.76 -20.33 -3.16
N ARG A 68 -25.83 -19.60 -2.80
CA ARG A 68 -27.21 -19.84 -3.26
C ARG A 68 -27.50 -19.30 -4.65
N VAL A 69 -26.61 -18.50 -5.25
CA VAL A 69 -26.81 -18.00 -6.62
C VAL A 69 -26.88 -19.20 -7.57
N PRO A 70 -27.91 -19.30 -8.44
CA PRO A 70 -28.03 -20.42 -9.36
C PRO A 70 -26.78 -20.60 -10.22
N GLY A 71 -26.20 -21.79 -10.17
CA GLY A 71 -24.98 -22.13 -10.91
C GLY A 71 -23.68 -21.68 -10.23
N ALA A 72 -23.71 -21.08 -9.04
CA ALA A 72 -22.49 -20.77 -8.30
C ALA A 72 -21.69 -22.05 -7.96
N ALA A 73 -20.39 -22.03 -8.25
CA ALA A 73 -19.44 -23.10 -8.00
C ALA A 73 -18.08 -22.51 -7.62
N TYR A 74 -17.89 -22.23 -6.34
CA TYR A 74 -16.62 -21.74 -5.79
C TYR A 74 -16.33 -22.30 -4.41
N GLU A 75 -15.05 -22.23 -4.05
CA GLU A 75 -14.53 -22.54 -2.72
C GLU A 75 -14.06 -21.26 -2.04
N ILE A 76 -14.44 -21.07 -0.78
CA ILE A 76 -13.99 -19.93 0.01
C ILE A 76 -12.64 -20.28 0.64
N VAL A 77 -11.64 -19.47 0.34
CA VAL A 77 -10.30 -19.58 0.93
C VAL A 77 -10.27 -18.70 2.17
N THR A 78 -10.12 -19.34 3.33
CA THR A 78 -10.13 -18.66 4.63
C THR A 78 -8.81 -17.96 4.90
N HIS A 79 -8.86 -16.91 5.71
CA HIS A 79 -7.71 -16.21 6.26
C HIS A 79 -8.05 -15.55 7.60
N ASP A 80 -7.04 -15.16 8.37
CA ASP A 80 -7.16 -14.47 9.65
C ASP A 80 -7.35 -12.94 9.53
N GLY A 81 -7.38 -12.42 8.29
CA GLY A 81 -7.54 -11.00 8.00
C GLY A 81 -6.23 -10.20 8.07
N SER A 82 -5.10 -10.83 8.41
CA SER A 82 -3.79 -10.22 8.29
C SER A 82 -3.34 -10.15 6.83
N PHE A 83 -2.57 -9.12 6.50
CA PHE A 83 -2.01 -8.96 5.16
C PHE A 83 -1.17 -10.18 4.72
N GLN A 84 -0.42 -10.77 5.65
CA GLN A 84 0.46 -11.89 5.34
C GLN A 84 -0.34 -13.16 5.02
N ASP A 85 -1.40 -13.45 5.78
CA ASP A 85 -2.24 -14.61 5.54
C ASP A 85 -3.07 -14.45 4.25
N ILE A 86 -3.52 -13.23 3.92
CA ILE A 86 -4.14 -12.92 2.62
C ILE A 86 -3.16 -13.16 1.46
N LEU A 87 -1.88 -12.74 1.60
CA LEU A 87 -0.85 -13.06 0.60
C LEU A 87 -0.65 -14.57 0.47
N ASP A 88 -0.63 -15.29 1.58
CA ASP A 88 -0.44 -16.74 1.60
C ASP A 88 -1.63 -17.49 1.01
N ALA A 89 -2.87 -16.99 1.21
CA ALA A 89 -4.06 -17.47 0.52
C ALA A 89 -3.94 -17.31 -1.01
N ILE A 90 -3.52 -16.14 -1.50
CA ILE A 90 -3.30 -15.94 -2.95
C ILE A 90 -2.18 -16.85 -3.48
N ARG A 91 -1.09 -17.00 -2.72
CA ARG A 91 0.00 -17.93 -3.08
C ARG A 91 -0.52 -19.36 -3.13
N TRP A 92 -1.35 -19.78 -2.19
CA TRP A 92 -1.94 -21.11 -2.17
C TRP A 92 -2.82 -21.34 -3.40
N VAL A 93 -3.67 -20.38 -3.78
CA VAL A 93 -4.49 -20.43 -5.01
C VAL A 93 -3.62 -20.56 -6.26
N ASN A 94 -2.53 -19.80 -6.36
CA ASN A 94 -1.60 -19.86 -7.49
C ASN A 94 -0.93 -21.24 -7.67
N HIS A 95 -0.87 -22.06 -6.62
CA HIS A 95 -0.30 -23.42 -6.68
C HIS A 95 -1.36 -24.51 -6.90
N GLN A 96 -2.66 -24.16 -6.96
CA GLN A 96 -3.70 -25.14 -7.20
C GLN A 96 -3.64 -25.67 -8.63
N LEU A 97 -3.78 -27.00 -8.75
CA LEU A 97 -3.82 -27.67 -10.03
C LEU A 97 -5.10 -27.32 -10.77
N ARG A 98 -5.01 -27.27 -12.10
CA ARG A 98 -6.17 -27.14 -12.98
C ARG A 98 -7.07 -28.36 -12.84
N VAL A 99 -8.38 -28.13 -12.82
CA VAL A 99 -9.40 -29.18 -12.85
C VAL A 99 -9.88 -29.36 -14.30
N ASP A 100 -9.92 -30.59 -14.78
CA ASP A 100 -10.33 -30.96 -16.14
C ASP A 100 -9.59 -30.19 -17.26
N GLY A 101 -8.33 -29.81 -17.02
CA GLY A 101 -7.51 -29.01 -17.94
C GLY A 101 -7.89 -27.53 -18.04
N LYS A 102 -8.95 -27.10 -17.34
CA LYS A 102 -9.46 -25.72 -17.34
C LYS A 102 -8.71 -24.85 -16.33
N PRO A 103 -8.53 -23.55 -16.60
CA PRO A 103 -7.93 -22.63 -15.64
C PRO A 103 -8.80 -22.46 -14.40
N ASN A 104 -8.16 -22.30 -13.24
CA ASN A 104 -8.87 -21.91 -12.02
C ASN A 104 -9.10 -20.39 -12.00
N MET A 105 -10.23 -19.93 -11.50
CA MET A 105 -10.51 -18.50 -11.33
C MET A 105 -10.18 -18.07 -9.89
N LEU A 106 -9.61 -16.88 -9.72
CA LEU A 106 -9.41 -16.26 -8.42
C LEU A 106 -10.33 -15.04 -8.28
N VAL A 107 -11.14 -14.98 -7.23
CA VAL A 107 -11.98 -13.83 -6.88
C VAL A 107 -11.42 -13.17 -5.62
N ILE A 108 -11.24 -11.84 -5.64
CA ILE A 108 -10.90 -11.04 -4.45
C ILE A 108 -12.04 -10.05 -4.18
N ASP A 109 -12.75 -10.27 -3.08
CA ASP A 109 -13.88 -9.44 -2.63
C ASP A 109 -13.60 -8.85 -1.23
N SER A 110 -13.03 -7.66 -1.08
CA SER A 110 -12.82 -6.65 -2.10
C SER A 110 -11.44 -6.01 -2.07
N MET A 111 -10.99 -5.55 -3.25
CA MET A 111 -9.78 -4.73 -3.40
C MET A 111 -9.87 -3.40 -2.64
N THR A 112 -11.09 -2.89 -2.44
CA THR A 112 -11.35 -1.70 -1.64
C THR A 112 -10.98 -1.94 -0.18
N SER A 113 -11.51 -3.00 0.43
CA SER A 113 -11.21 -3.36 1.80
C SER A 113 -9.74 -3.71 2.02
N LEU A 114 -9.10 -4.36 1.04
CA LEU A 114 -7.67 -4.61 1.08
C LEU A 114 -6.84 -3.30 1.05
N TRP A 115 -7.25 -2.32 0.26
CA TRP A 115 -6.58 -1.02 0.24
C TRP A 115 -6.80 -0.21 1.52
N ASP A 116 -8.03 -0.21 2.04
CA ASP A 116 -8.38 0.45 3.30
C ASP A 116 -7.57 -0.16 4.46
N MET A 117 -7.44 -1.50 4.52
CA MET A 117 -6.59 -2.20 5.49
C MET A 117 -5.13 -1.70 5.46
N LEU A 118 -4.54 -1.55 4.27
CA LEU A 118 -3.17 -1.05 4.14
C LEU A 118 -3.05 0.42 4.59
N CYS A 119 -4.08 1.24 4.36
CA CYS A 119 -4.13 2.63 4.81
C CYS A 119 -4.25 2.72 6.35
N ASP A 120 -5.09 1.87 6.95
CA ASP A 120 -5.25 1.81 8.40
C ASP A 120 -3.97 1.35 9.08
N GLU A 121 -3.29 0.34 8.52
CA GLU A 121 -2.03 -0.17 9.05
C GLU A 121 -0.96 0.93 9.10
N ILE A 122 -0.79 1.73 8.04
CA ILE A 122 0.19 2.83 8.04
C ILE A 122 -0.21 3.97 8.99
N ALA A 123 -1.51 4.24 9.16
CA ALA A 123 -1.98 5.20 10.15
C ALA A 123 -1.67 4.73 11.58
N MET A 124 -1.83 3.44 11.88
CA MET A 124 -1.43 2.83 13.14
C MET A 124 0.08 2.94 13.39
N TYR A 125 0.92 2.63 12.40
CA TYR A 125 2.37 2.79 12.53
C TYR A 125 2.77 4.25 12.77
N ALA A 126 2.17 5.19 12.06
CA ALA A 126 2.43 6.62 12.25
C ALA A 126 2.08 7.05 13.68
N ARG A 127 0.92 6.62 14.21
CA ARG A 127 0.51 6.90 15.59
C ARG A 127 1.47 6.29 16.60
N ASN A 128 1.88 5.04 16.43
CA ASN A 128 2.86 4.39 17.30
C ASN A 128 4.21 5.12 17.31
N ARG A 129 4.69 5.59 16.14
CA ARG A 129 5.90 6.44 16.04
C ARG A 129 5.73 7.75 16.80
N ALA A 130 4.57 8.39 16.69
CA ALA A 130 4.29 9.64 17.38
C ALA A 130 4.24 9.46 18.91
N ILE A 131 3.62 8.38 19.40
CA ILE A 131 3.59 8.01 20.82
C ILE A 131 5.02 7.76 21.34
N ALA A 132 5.80 6.94 20.65
CA ALA A 132 7.17 6.62 21.05
C ALA A 132 8.09 7.85 21.05
N LYS A 133 7.88 8.79 20.10
CA LYS A 133 8.59 10.07 20.06
C LYS A 133 8.18 10.97 21.22
N ALA A 134 6.89 11.03 21.54
CA ALA A 134 6.40 11.84 22.66
C ALA A 134 6.93 11.32 24.01
N GLN A 135 6.94 10.01 24.22
CA GLN A 135 7.52 9.38 25.40
C GLN A 135 9.03 9.68 25.52
N ARG A 136 9.80 9.51 24.44
CA ARG A 136 11.24 9.83 24.41
C ARG A 136 11.53 11.29 24.73
N ASN A 137 10.71 12.20 24.20
CA ASN A 137 10.88 13.64 24.38
C ASN A 137 10.18 14.18 25.64
N ARG A 138 9.57 13.29 26.46
CA ARG A 138 8.74 13.66 27.63
C ARG A 138 7.69 14.73 27.30
N SER A 139 7.12 14.67 26.11
CA SER A 139 6.08 15.58 25.64
C SER A 139 4.70 14.92 25.72
N ARG A 140 3.64 15.71 25.51
CA ARG A 140 2.26 15.23 25.47
C ARG A 140 2.12 14.07 24.48
N ILE A 141 1.56 12.95 24.94
CA ILE A 141 1.22 11.80 24.11
C ILE A 141 0.01 12.16 23.25
N PRO A 142 0.02 11.89 21.93
CA PRO A 142 -1.14 12.11 21.07
C PRO A 142 -2.35 11.28 21.52
N THR A 143 -3.52 11.88 21.59
CA THR A 143 -4.80 11.20 21.82
C THR A 143 -5.33 10.59 20.52
N LEU A 144 -6.43 9.84 20.59
CA LEU A 144 -7.04 9.20 19.41
C LEU A 144 -7.44 10.25 18.36
N ASP A 145 -7.92 11.41 18.80
CA ASP A 145 -8.40 12.50 17.93
C ASP A 145 -7.29 13.42 17.43
N ASP A 146 -6.08 13.30 18.00
CA ASP A 146 -4.96 14.13 17.55
C ASP A 146 -4.54 13.73 16.13
N PRO A 147 -4.43 14.69 15.19
CA PRO A 147 -4.00 14.40 13.84
C PRO A 147 -2.52 13.96 13.85
N VAL A 148 -2.26 12.78 13.30
CA VAL A 148 -0.90 12.25 13.13
C VAL A 148 -0.49 12.38 11.68
N VAL A 149 0.69 12.96 11.46
CA VAL A 149 1.28 13.04 10.12
C VAL A 149 1.82 11.66 9.73
N ILE A 150 1.39 11.17 8.56
CA ILE A 150 1.90 9.93 7.98
C ILE A 150 3.07 10.29 7.07
N ASP A 151 4.27 9.86 7.46
CA ASP A 151 5.50 10.09 6.71
C ASP A 151 5.47 9.37 5.34
N SER A 152 6.22 9.91 4.37
CA SER A 152 6.24 9.37 3.00
C SER A 152 6.80 7.94 2.91
N ASP A 153 7.60 7.48 3.86
CA ASP A 153 8.15 6.12 3.89
C ASP A 153 7.05 5.08 4.16
N LEU A 154 6.10 5.39 5.04
CA LEU A 154 4.95 4.52 5.32
C LEU A 154 4.04 4.37 4.10
N TRP A 155 3.81 5.46 3.35
CA TRP A 155 3.10 5.38 2.08
C TRP A 155 3.81 4.52 1.03
N ASN A 156 5.14 4.55 0.99
CA ASN A 156 5.90 3.66 0.10
C ASN A 156 5.73 2.21 0.52
N ARG A 157 5.78 1.91 1.83
CA ARG A 157 5.53 0.57 2.36
C ARG A 157 4.16 0.02 1.95
N ALA A 158 3.09 0.82 2.05
CA ALA A 158 1.76 0.39 1.61
C ALA A 158 1.72 0.10 0.10
N LYS A 159 2.40 0.91 -0.72
CA LYS A 159 2.50 0.69 -2.16
C LYS A 159 3.32 -0.55 -2.52
N ASP A 160 4.40 -0.83 -1.80
CA ASP A 160 5.22 -2.01 -2.03
C ASP A 160 4.39 -3.28 -1.76
N ARG A 161 3.68 -3.31 -0.64
CA ARG A 161 2.73 -4.39 -0.30
C ARG A 161 1.60 -4.54 -1.32
N TRP A 162 1.03 -3.44 -1.77
CA TRP A 162 0.06 -3.47 -2.88
C TRP A 162 0.68 -4.05 -4.17
N GLY A 163 1.93 -3.69 -4.45
CA GLY A 163 2.73 -4.23 -5.55
C GLY A 163 2.90 -5.74 -5.47
N GLU A 164 3.09 -6.30 -4.28
CA GLU A 164 3.18 -7.75 -4.04
C GLU A 164 1.88 -8.46 -4.39
N ILE A 165 0.72 -7.91 -4.01
CA ILE A 165 -0.60 -8.43 -4.38
C ILE A 165 -0.75 -8.48 -5.90
N LEU A 166 -0.51 -7.34 -6.58
CA LEU A 166 -0.59 -7.28 -8.05
C LEU A 166 0.45 -8.19 -8.73
N TRP A 167 1.59 -8.43 -8.10
CA TRP A 167 2.60 -9.35 -8.60
C TRP A 167 2.11 -10.80 -8.52
N LEU A 168 1.49 -11.22 -7.42
CA LEU A 168 0.89 -12.56 -7.29
C LEU A 168 -0.27 -12.76 -8.28
N LEU A 169 -1.15 -11.78 -8.41
CA LEU A 169 -2.27 -11.84 -9.37
C LEU A 169 -1.78 -12.02 -10.82
N ARG A 170 -0.67 -11.37 -11.20
CA ARG A 170 -0.06 -11.53 -12.52
C ARG A 170 0.63 -12.88 -12.75
N ARG A 171 0.78 -13.70 -11.70
CA ARG A 171 1.33 -15.06 -11.81
C ARG A 171 0.24 -16.13 -11.83
N HIS A 172 -0.99 -15.77 -11.45
CA HIS A 172 -2.13 -16.68 -11.56
C HIS A 172 -2.30 -17.14 -13.01
N GLN A 173 -2.50 -18.44 -13.20
CA GLN A 173 -2.58 -19.07 -14.53
C GLN A 173 -4.02 -19.16 -15.05
N GLY A 174 -4.93 -18.41 -14.45
CA GLY A 174 -6.32 -18.29 -14.85
C GLY A 174 -6.84 -16.86 -14.68
N PRO A 175 -8.14 -16.63 -14.92
CA PRO A 175 -8.72 -15.31 -14.76
C PRO A 175 -8.72 -14.88 -13.29
N CYS A 176 -8.53 -13.58 -13.06
CA CYS A 176 -8.70 -12.95 -11.75
C CYS A 176 -9.88 -11.99 -11.81
N LEU A 177 -10.78 -12.04 -10.83
CA LEU A 177 -11.90 -11.14 -10.69
C LEU A 177 -11.71 -10.30 -9.42
N LEU A 178 -11.54 -9.00 -9.61
CA LEU A 178 -11.25 -8.05 -8.56
C LEU A 178 -12.48 -7.19 -8.33
N LEU A 179 -13.06 -7.22 -7.12
CA LEU A 179 -14.23 -6.41 -6.80
C LEU A 179 -13.78 -5.12 -6.10
N ALA A 180 -14.31 -3.98 -6.52
CA ALA A 180 -14.02 -2.68 -5.90
C ALA A 180 -15.26 -1.77 -5.85
N ARG A 181 -15.29 -0.89 -4.86
CA ARG A 181 -16.28 0.19 -4.78
C ARG A 181 -15.87 1.37 -5.65
N THR A 182 -16.85 2.12 -6.13
CA THR A 182 -16.62 3.45 -6.72
C THR A 182 -17.11 4.53 -5.78
N GLU A 183 -16.39 5.63 -5.70
CA GLU A 183 -16.82 6.87 -5.05
C GLU A 183 -17.11 7.93 -6.11
N ILE A 184 -18.16 8.71 -5.89
CA ILE A 184 -18.48 9.88 -6.72
C ILE A 184 -17.66 11.04 -6.17
N VAL A 185 -16.72 11.54 -6.96
CA VAL A 185 -15.87 12.68 -6.62
C VAL A 185 -16.20 13.87 -7.51
N THR A 186 -16.13 15.08 -6.96
CA THR A 186 -16.22 16.30 -7.76
C THR A 186 -15.05 16.34 -8.74
N ALA A 187 -15.34 16.51 -10.03
CA ALA A 187 -14.31 16.65 -11.05
C ALA A 187 -13.62 18.02 -10.89
N PHE A 188 -12.30 18.05 -11.04
CA PHE A 188 -11.52 19.29 -10.99
C PHE A 188 -11.05 19.65 -12.39
N GLU A 189 -11.20 20.91 -12.76
CA GLU A 189 -10.68 21.47 -13.99
C GLU A 189 -9.89 22.73 -13.64
N ASN A 190 -8.62 22.80 -14.05
CA ASN A 190 -7.71 23.91 -13.72
C ASN A 190 -7.64 24.22 -12.21
N ASP A 191 -7.49 23.18 -11.39
CA ASP A 191 -7.46 23.24 -9.91
C ASP A 191 -8.70 23.85 -9.24
N LYS A 192 -9.82 23.98 -9.99
CA LYS A 192 -11.11 24.41 -9.46
C LYS A 192 -12.11 23.26 -9.49
N PRO A 193 -12.90 23.05 -8.42
CA PRO A 193 -13.97 22.07 -8.44
C PRO A 193 -15.01 22.50 -9.48
N THR A 194 -15.38 21.58 -10.35
CA THR A 194 -16.46 21.76 -11.33
C THR A 194 -17.79 21.29 -10.73
N ARG A 195 -18.90 21.54 -11.43
CA ARG A 195 -20.19 20.91 -11.08
C ARG A 195 -20.27 19.46 -11.53
N ASN A 196 -19.34 19.02 -12.38
CA ASN A 196 -19.32 17.66 -12.89
C ASN A 196 -18.79 16.72 -11.81
N THR A 197 -19.31 15.51 -11.78
CA THR A 197 -18.81 14.45 -10.90
C THR A 197 -18.22 13.33 -11.74
N THR A 198 -17.22 12.66 -11.20
CA THR A 198 -16.58 11.52 -11.83
C THR A 198 -16.59 10.36 -10.85
N ARG A 199 -16.88 9.15 -11.34
CA ARG A 199 -16.75 7.93 -10.56
C ARG A 199 -15.29 7.52 -10.53
N LYS A 200 -14.75 7.36 -9.33
CA LYS A 200 -13.38 6.90 -9.13
C LYS A 200 -13.39 5.58 -8.37
N VAL A 201 -12.56 4.64 -8.80
CA VAL A 201 -12.38 3.38 -8.08
C VAL A 201 -11.73 3.66 -6.73
N LYS A 202 -12.35 3.15 -5.66
CA LYS A 202 -11.83 3.21 -4.29
C LYS A 202 -10.82 2.08 -4.09
N ALA A 203 -9.61 2.30 -4.58
CA ALA A 203 -8.45 1.42 -4.42
C ALA A 203 -7.17 2.23 -4.72
N GLU A 204 -6.01 1.57 -4.75
CA GLU A 204 -4.78 2.20 -5.20
C GLU A 204 -4.93 2.73 -6.64
N LYS A 205 -4.41 3.95 -6.87
CA LYS A 205 -4.65 4.72 -8.09
C LYS A 205 -4.22 4.05 -9.40
N ASN A 206 -3.27 3.11 -9.36
CA ASN A 206 -2.78 2.41 -10.54
C ASN A 206 -3.55 1.11 -10.82
N LEU A 207 -4.50 0.71 -9.97
CA LEU A 207 -5.29 -0.50 -10.18
C LEU A 207 -5.99 -0.53 -11.55
N PRO A 208 -6.68 0.53 -12.01
CA PRO A 208 -7.31 0.54 -13.34
C PRO A 208 -6.30 0.31 -14.49
N ALA A 209 -5.07 0.79 -14.35
CA ALA A 209 -4.02 0.60 -15.36
C ALA A 209 -3.37 -0.79 -15.32
N ALA A 210 -3.52 -1.52 -14.20
CA ALA A 210 -2.91 -2.84 -14.00
C ALA A 210 -3.77 -3.99 -14.54
N VAL A 211 -5.07 -3.77 -14.74
CA VAL A 211 -6.04 -4.80 -15.15
C VAL A 211 -6.22 -4.86 -16.68
N ASP A 212 -6.79 -5.96 -17.15
CA ASP A 212 -7.08 -6.21 -18.57
C ASP A 212 -8.47 -5.72 -18.98
N ALA A 213 -9.43 -5.69 -18.07
CA ALA A 213 -10.78 -5.17 -18.34
C ALA A 213 -11.36 -4.49 -17.09
N ILE A 214 -12.15 -3.44 -17.29
CA ILE A 214 -12.88 -2.73 -16.24
C ILE A 214 -14.36 -2.71 -16.63
N VAL A 215 -15.19 -3.29 -15.78
CA VAL A 215 -16.65 -3.20 -15.90
C VAL A 215 -17.18 -2.41 -14.71
N ASP A 216 -17.83 -1.29 -15.00
CA ASP A 216 -18.52 -0.49 -13.99
C ASP A 216 -20.00 -0.86 -13.96
N LEU A 217 -20.46 -1.34 -12.81
CA LEU A 217 -21.86 -1.67 -12.54
C LEU A 217 -22.50 -0.46 -11.87
N HIS A 218 -23.28 0.33 -12.61
CA HIS A 218 -23.96 1.50 -12.05
C HIS A 218 -25.11 1.11 -11.12
N ALA A 219 -25.82 0.05 -11.47
CA ALA A 219 -26.90 -0.59 -10.73
C ALA A 219 -27.00 -2.06 -11.15
N ILE A 220 -27.90 -2.82 -10.52
CA ILE A 220 -28.19 -4.21 -10.91
C ILE A 220 -28.66 -4.24 -12.37
N GLY A 221 -27.99 -5.02 -13.22
CA GLY A 221 -28.30 -5.12 -14.65
C GLY A 221 -27.76 -3.96 -15.51
N GLU A 222 -27.09 -2.97 -14.91
CA GLU A 222 -26.52 -1.83 -15.63
C GLU A 222 -25.00 -1.87 -15.63
N ALA A 223 -24.45 -2.66 -16.55
CA ALA A 223 -23.01 -2.81 -16.73
C ALA A 223 -22.47 -1.94 -17.88
N TRP A 224 -21.31 -1.35 -17.65
CA TRP A 224 -20.57 -0.52 -18.60
C TRP A 224 -19.13 -1.01 -18.70
N LEU A 225 -18.67 -1.31 -19.90
CA LEU A 225 -17.28 -1.63 -20.17
C LEU A 225 -16.53 -0.32 -20.42
N THR A 226 -15.72 0.08 -19.45
CA THR A 226 -15.05 1.40 -19.43
C THR A 226 -13.58 1.33 -19.84
N GLY A 227 -13.00 0.13 -19.88
CA GLY A 227 -11.66 -0.10 -20.39
C GLY A 227 -11.42 -1.58 -20.68
N VAL A 228 -10.78 -1.88 -21.80
CA VAL A 228 -10.40 -3.25 -22.14
C VAL A 228 -9.06 -3.28 -22.90
N ARG A 229 -8.26 -4.31 -22.63
CA ARG A 229 -7.04 -4.65 -23.36
C ARG A 229 -7.25 -5.98 -24.06
N THR A 230 -7.89 -5.95 -25.22
CA THR A 230 -8.13 -7.15 -26.05
C THR A 230 -8.14 -6.81 -27.53
N LEU A 231 -7.84 -7.79 -28.38
CA LEU A 231 -8.04 -7.73 -29.83
C LEU A 231 -9.34 -8.43 -30.26
N HIS A 232 -10.05 -9.06 -29.32
CA HIS A 232 -11.29 -9.78 -29.59
C HIS A 232 -12.53 -8.87 -29.56
N MET A 233 -12.36 -7.59 -29.22
CA MET A 233 -13.45 -6.62 -29.10
C MET A 233 -13.03 -5.30 -29.74
N ASP A 234 -13.95 -4.70 -30.50
CA ASP A 234 -13.76 -3.39 -31.10
C ASP A 234 -14.21 -2.30 -30.12
N ILE A 235 -13.29 -1.86 -29.26
CA ILE A 235 -13.52 -0.75 -28.32
C ILE A 235 -12.48 0.33 -28.58
N LYS A 236 -12.93 1.57 -28.81
CA LYS A 236 -12.02 2.69 -28.97
C LYS A 236 -11.44 3.08 -27.60
N PRO A 237 -10.15 3.41 -27.51
CA PRO A 237 -9.57 3.91 -26.27
C PRO A 237 -10.35 5.11 -25.73
N GLY A 238 -10.75 5.06 -24.46
CA GLY A 238 -11.51 6.13 -23.80
C GLY A 238 -13.02 6.07 -24.00
N GLU A 239 -13.52 5.16 -24.83
CA GLU A 239 -14.96 4.93 -25.00
C GLU A 239 -15.51 4.03 -23.88
N SER A 240 -16.62 4.45 -23.28
CA SER A 240 -17.39 3.60 -22.37
C SER A 240 -18.61 3.04 -23.10
N GLN A 241 -18.70 1.72 -23.20
CA GLN A 241 -19.78 1.06 -23.90
C GLN A 241 -20.71 0.34 -22.92
N ARG A 242 -22.02 0.48 -23.10
CA ARG A 242 -22.98 -0.31 -22.34
C ARG A 242 -22.84 -1.80 -22.69
N PHE A 243 -22.67 -2.63 -21.67
CA PHE A 243 -22.59 -4.08 -21.83
C PHE A 243 -23.97 -4.69 -21.54
N HIS A 244 -24.79 -4.81 -22.59
CA HIS A 244 -26.10 -5.45 -22.50
C HIS A 244 -25.97 -6.93 -22.08
N ASP A 245 -26.85 -7.37 -21.19
CA ASP A 245 -26.91 -8.74 -20.66
C ASP A 245 -25.57 -9.24 -20.10
N PHE A 246 -24.89 -8.33 -19.39
CA PHE A 246 -23.61 -8.63 -18.78
C PHE A 246 -23.70 -9.84 -17.85
N THR A 247 -22.75 -10.75 -18.05
CA THR A 247 -22.36 -11.77 -17.07
C THR A 247 -20.85 -11.92 -17.14
N VAL A 248 -20.24 -12.39 -16.06
CA VAL A 248 -18.79 -12.70 -16.06
C VAL A 248 -18.45 -13.76 -17.11
N ASP A 249 -19.27 -14.80 -17.29
CA ASP A 249 -19.05 -15.82 -18.32
C ASP A 249 -19.05 -15.23 -19.74
N THR A 250 -20.03 -14.37 -20.06
CA THR A 250 -20.10 -13.66 -21.35
C THR A 250 -18.84 -12.82 -21.58
N LEU A 251 -18.36 -12.11 -20.55
CA LEU A 251 -17.15 -11.31 -20.64
C LEU A 251 -15.91 -12.20 -20.87
N LEU A 252 -15.74 -13.29 -20.13
CA LEU A 252 -14.60 -14.19 -20.30
C LEU A 252 -14.54 -14.77 -21.73
N ARG A 253 -15.69 -15.14 -22.29
CA ARG A 253 -15.80 -15.60 -23.69
C ARG A 253 -15.40 -14.52 -24.69
N ARG A 254 -15.90 -13.29 -24.50
CA ARG A 254 -15.56 -12.13 -25.36
C ARG A 254 -14.09 -11.71 -25.25
N LEU A 255 -13.47 -11.93 -24.10
CA LEU A 255 -12.03 -11.71 -23.91
C LEU A 255 -11.16 -12.82 -24.52
N GLY A 256 -11.78 -13.90 -25.02
CA GLY A 256 -11.07 -14.99 -25.70
C GLY A 256 -10.45 -16.02 -24.75
N LEU A 257 -10.99 -16.20 -23.53
CA LEU A 257 -10.42 -17.14 -22.56
C LEU A 257 -10.35 -18.59 -23.12
N GLN A 258 -11.28 -18.98 -23.98
CA GLN A 258 -11.27 -20.29 -24.67
C GLN A 258 -10.03 -20.52 -25.54
N ASP A 259 -9.45 -19.44 -26.08
CA ASP A 259 -8.27 -19.46 -26.95
C ASP A 259 -6.99 -19.04 -26.21
N ALA A 260 -7.11 -18.76 -24.89
CA ALA A 260 -6.03 -18.21 -24.11
C ALA A 260 -4.85 -19.18 -23.99
N THR A 261 -3.68 -18.60 -23.79
CA THR A 261 -2.48 -19.37 -23.44
C THR A 261 -2.67 -20.11 -22.12
N GLU A 262 -2.13 -21.33 -22.03
CA GLU A 262 -2.18 -22.13 -20.79
C GLU A 262 -1.45 -21.46 -19.62
N SER A 263 -0.46 -20.62 -19.92
CA SER A 263 0.28 -19.87 -18.90
C SER A 263 0.53 -18.45 -19.37
N ARG A 264 0.28 -17.48 -18.48
CA ARG A 264 0.62 -16.08 -18.70
C ARG A 264 2.13 -15.93 -18.86
N SER A 265 2.57 -15.36 -19.99
CA SER A 265 3.99 -15.09 -20.26
C SER A 265 4.42 -13.78 -19.61
N THR A 266 4.77 -13.80 -18.32
CA THR A 266 5.32 -12.64 -17.60
C THR A 266 6.81 -12.81 -17.33
N SER A 267 7.63 -11.89 -17.87
CA SER A 267 9.03 -11.77 -17.48
C SER A 267 9.11 -11.04 -16.15
N GLU A 268 9.80 -11.64 -15.18
CA GLU A 268 9.97 -11.06 -13.85
C GLU A 268 10.94 -9.88 -13.88
N LEU A 269 10.49 -8.72 -13.42
CA LEU A 269 11.38 -7.62 -13.09
C LEU A 269 12.07 -7.97 -11.76
N ARG A 270 13.38 -8.21 -11.80
CA ARG A 270 14.20 -8.49 -10.62
C ARG A 270 15.13 -7.31 -10.35
N PRO A 271 14.69 -6.29 -9.60
CA PRO A 271 15.54 -5.13 -9.29
C PRO A 271 16.81 -5.54 -8.54
N ASP A 272 16.76 -6.62 -7.75
CA ASP A 272 17.90 -7.11 -6.96
C ASP A 272 18.89 -7.99 -7.74
N ALA A 273 18.58 -8.29 -9.01
CA ALA A 273 19.44 -9.16 -9.82
C ALA A 273 20.85 -8.59 -9.99
N THR A 274 20.99 -7.27 -10.07
CA THR A 274 22.29 -6.59 -10.16
C THR A 274 23.05 -6.57 -8.83
N LEU A 275 22.34 -6.53 -7.70
CA LEU A 275 22.95 -6.60 -6.36
C LEU A 275 23.53 -7.99 -6.11
N GLN A 276 22.81 -9.04 -6.51
CA GLN A 276 23.30 -10.43 -6.46
C GLN A 276 24.47 -10.68 -7.43
N GLU A 277 24.42 -10.11 -8.64
CA GLU A 277 25.51 -10.23 -9.63
C GLU A 277 26.78 -9.50 -9.17
N SER A 278 26.67 -8.39 -8.44
CA SER A 278 27.83 -7.62 -7.95
C SER A 278 28.54 -8.29 -6.77
N GLY A 279 27.85 -9.16 -6.03
CA GLY A 279 28.43 -9.99 -4.95
C GLY A 279 29.13 -11.26 -5.45
N GLN A 280 28.95 -11.64 -6.71
CA GLN A 280 29.58 -12.81 -7.32
C GLN A 280 30.76 -12.40 -8.19
N GLN A 281 31.98 -12.41 -7.64
CA GLN A 281 33.19 -12.42 -8.46
C GLN A 281 33.16 -13.61 -9.43
N PRO A 282 33.58 -13.45 -10.70
CA PRO A 282 33.50 -14.50 -11.71
C PRO A 282 34.54 -15.59 -11.42
N GLN A 283 34.14 -16.62 -10.67
CA GLN A 283 34.90 -17.87 -10.62
C GLN A 283 34.65 -18.68 -11.89
N GLN A 284 35.74 -19.07 -12.53
CA GLN A 284 35.79 -19.92 -13.72
C GLN A 284 34.98 -21.21 -13.55
N PRO A 285 34.44 -21.79 -14.64
CA PRO A 285 33.53 -22.93 -14.58
C PRO A 285 34.27 -24.22 -14.17
N ALA A 286 34.31 -24.50 -12.87
CA ALA A 286 34.60 -25.82 -12.35
C ALA A 286 33.34 -26.68 -12.41
N VAL A 287 33.51 -27.87 -12.99
CA VAL A 287 32.62 -29.04 -13.04
C VAL A 287 31.52 -29.02 -11.98
N ARG A 288 30.25 -29.13 -12.45
CA ARG A 288 29.05 -29.36 -11.64
C ARG A 288 29.26 -30.47 -10.62
N GLN A 289 29.54 -30.10 -9.38
CA GLN A 289 29.19 -30.88 -8.21
C GLN A 289 27.95 -30.26 -7.60
N ALA A 290 27.00 -31.13 -7.25
CA ALA A 290 25.67 -30.80 -6.76
C ALA A 290 25.68 -29.61 -5.80
N ALA A 291 24.81 -28.63 -6.07
CA ALA A 291 24.58 -27.49 -5.21
C ALA A 291 24.24 -28.01 -3.80
N ARG A 292 25.13 -27.75 -2.84
CA ARG A 292 24.82 -27.92 -1.42
C ARG A 292 23.68 -26.96 -1.08
N PRO A 293 22.60 -27.42 -0.43
CA PRO A 293 21.63 -26.50 0.16
C PRO A 293 22.35 -25.59 1.17
N ALA A 294 21.87 -24.36 1.32
CA ALA A 294 22.30 -23.47 2.39
C ALA A 294 22.28 -24.25 3.73
N PRO A 295 23.24 -24.02 4.65
CA PRO A 295 23.30 -24.81 5.87
C PRO A 295 21.99 -24.63 6.64
N ALA A 296 21.19 -25.70 6.70
CA ALA A 296 20.03 -25.77 7.55
C ALA A 296 20.47 -25.51 8.99
N LEU A 297 19.75 -24.65 9.69
CA LEU A 297 19.97 -24.34 11.10
C LEU A 297 20.08 -25.66 11.87
N THR A 298 21.23 -25.98 12.44
CA THR A 298 21.41 -27.25 13.16
C THR A 298 20.74 -27.17 14.53
N GLY A 299 20.38 -28.32 15.12
CA GLY A 299 19.79 -28.39 16.46
C GLY A 299 20.61 -27.68 17.53
N GLU A 300 21.94 -27.79 17.47
CA GLU A 300 22.84 -27.11 18.41
C GLU A 300 22.86 -25.58 18.21
N GLN A 301 22.78 -25.13 16.96
CA GLN A 301 22.71 -23.70 16.64
C GLN A 301 21.37 -23.10 17.08
N ALA A 302 20.25 -23.78 16.82
CA ALA A 302 18.93 -23.40 17.32
C ALA A 302 18.92 -23.30 18.85
N ALA A 303 19.42 -24.33 19.55
CA ALA A 303 19.46 -24.35 21.00
C ALA A 303 20.34 -23.21 21.57
N LYS A 304 21.44 -22.85 20.90
CA LYS A 304 22.27 -21.72 21.29
C LYS A 304 21.55 -20.38 21.10
N LEU A 305 20.94 -20.14 19.95
CA LEU A 305 20.19 -18.91 19.66
C LEU A 305 19.03 -18.70 20.65
N ILE A 306 18.28 -19.77 20.96
CA ILE A 306 17.19 -19.73 21.93
C ILE A 306 17.72 -19.42 23.34
N ARG A 307 18.89 -19.97 23.72
CA ARG A 307 19.54 -19.66 24.99
C ARG A 307 20.01 -18.21 25.06
N ASP A 308 20.59 -17.70 23.99
CA ASP A 308 21.07 -16.32 23.92
C ASP A 308 19.88 -15.34 24.00
N ALA A 309 18.75 -15.66 23.35
CA ALA A 309 17.50 -14.90 23.48
C ALA A 309 16.91 -14.92 24.91
N LEU A 310 16.97 -16.08 25.58
CA LEU A 310 16.55 -16.21 26.98
C LEU A 310 17.41 -15.41 27.97
N MET A 311 18.67 -15.15 27.62
CA MET A 311 19.61 -14.37 28.43
C MET A 311 19.59 -12.87 28.07
N HIS A 312 18.65 -12.43 27.23
CA HIS A 312 18.56 -11.03 26.83
C HIS A 312 18.25 -10.13 28.05
N PRO A 313 19.04 -9.06 28.29
CA PRO A 313 19.09 -8.38 29.60
C PRO A 313 17.85 -7.54 29.96
N THR A 314 17.01 -7.17 28.99
CA THR A 314 15.87 -6.27 29.23
C THR A 314 14.52 -6.85 28.86
N ASP A 315 14.48 -7.82 27.94
CA ASP A 315 13.22 -8.41 27.44
C ASP A 315 13.49 -9.76 26.75
N PRO A 316 13.52 -10.87 27.50
CA PRO A 316 13.73 -12.20 26.93
C PRO A 316 12.49 -12.73 26.22
N GLU A 317 11.29 -12.21 26.51
CA GLU A 317 10.05 -12.64 25.86
C GLU A 317 10.00 -12.14 24.42
N ASN A 318 10.27 -10.85 24.20
CA ASN A 318 10.28 -10.29 22.85
C ASN A 318 11.42 -10.86 22.00
N ALA A 319 12.60 -11.09 22.57
CA ALA A 319 13.73 -11.71 21.86
C ALA A 319 13.40 -13.13 21.33
N LEU A 320 12.62 -13.91 22.08
CA LEU A 320 12.15 -15.23 21.65
C LEU A 320 11.08 -15.14 20.54
N ARG A 321 10.24 -14.10 20.56
CA ARG A 321 9.24 -13.84 19.51
C ARG A 321 9.91 -13.39 18.21
N GLU A 322 10.88 -12.48 18.30
CA GLU A 322 11.69 -12.03 17.16
C GLU A 322 12.45 -13.20 16.50
N LEU A 323 13.03 -14.11 17.30
CA LEU A 323 13.70 -15.30 16.78
C LEU A 323 12.74 -16.22 15.99
N ARG A 324 11.48 -16.32 16.45
CA ARG A 324 10.42 -17.09 15.77
C ARG A 324 9.97 -16.41 14.47
N GLU A 325 9.95 -15.08 14.44
CA GLU A 325 9.65 -14.30 13.23
C GLU A 325 10.79 -14.38 12.20
N GLU A 326 12.05 -14.31 12.65
CA GLU A 326 13.23 -14.32 11.78
C GLU A 326 13.43 -15.65 11.05
N HIS A 327 13.30 -16.77 11.77
CA HIS A 327 13.54 -18.10 11.18
C HIS A 327 12.26 -18.79 10.66
N GLY A 328 11.09 -18.30 11.05
CA GLY A 328 9.79 -18.85 10.69
C GLY A 328 9.48 -20.18 11.38
N ARG A 329 8.19 -20.38 11.72
CA ARG A 329 7.73 -21.58 12.45
C ARG A 329 8.01 -22.88 11.71
N ARG A 330 7.92 -22.89 10.38
CA ARG A 330 8.13 -24.10 9.58
C ARG A 330 9.58 -24.62 9.70
N THR A 331 10.55 -23.72 9.56
CA THR A 331 11.98 -24.05 9.69
C THR A 331 12.30 -24.52 11.11
N LEU A 332 11.77 -23.83 12.12
CA LEU A 332 12.02 -24.17 13.53
C LEU A 332 11.37 -25.49 13.96
N ASN A 333 10.24 -25.86 13.36
CA ASN A 333 9.59 -27.16 13.60
C ASN A 333 10.40 -28.33 13.02
N GLU A 334 11.14 -28.12 11.92
CA GLU A 334 11.97 -29.14 11.28
C GLU A 334 13.30 -29.39 12.04
N VAL A 335 13.71 -28.44 12.89
CA VAL A 335 14.98 -28.50 13.63
C VAL A 335 14.78 -29.10 15.01
N LYS A 336 15.32 -30.31 15.24
CA LYS A 336 15.28 -30.96 16.56
C LYS A 336 16.43 -30.47 17.44
N THR A 337 16.11 -30.10 18.67
CA THR A 337 17.05 -29.65 19.70
C THR A 337 17.10 -30.68 20.83
N ASP A 338 18.28 -30.94 21.38
CA ASP A 338 18.47 -31.76 22.56
C ASP A 338 18.78 -30.86 23.76
N THR A 339 17.92 -30.89 24.77
CA THR A 339 17.99 -29.99 25.93
C THR A 339 17.69 -30.75 27.22
N GLY A 340 17.90 -30.10 28.38
CA GLY A 340 17.52 -30.67 29.69
C GLY A 340 16.01 -30.97 29.83
N TRP A 341 15.17 -30.50 28.91
CA TRP A 341 13.75 -30.81 28.83
C TRP A 341 13.40 -31.96 27.87
N GLY A 342 14.42 -32.62 27.31
CA GLY A 342 14.29 -33.68 26.31
C GLY A 342 14.48 -33.19 24.87
N VAL A 343 14.36 -34.13 23.92
CA VAL A 343 14.46 -33.85 22.48
C VAL A 343 13.12 -33.30 21.97
N MET A 344 13.12 -32.07 21.47
CA MET A 344 11.94 -31.40 20.92
C MET A 344 12.29 -30.47 19.76
N SER A 345 11.29 -30.01 18.99
CA SER A 345 11.56 -29.04 17.93
C SER A 345 12.04 -27.70 18.52
N ALA A 346 12.74 -26.89 17.72
CA ALA A 346 13.18 -25.57 18.14
C ALA A 346 11.96 -24.65 18.41
N ASP A 347 10.86 -24.84 17.69
CA ASP A 347 9.61 -24.10 17.91
C ASP A 347 8.93 -24.50 19.24
N ASP A 348 8.90 -25.80 19.55
CA ASP A 348 8.40 -26.30 20.84
C ASP A 348 9.26 -25.80 22.00
N LEU A 349 10.58 -25.73 21.81
CA LEU A 349 11.50 -25.21 22.80
C LEU A 349 11.26 -23.72 23.09
N ILE A 350 10.97 -22.92 22.06
CA ILE A 350 10.58 -21.50 22.23
C ILE A 350 9.26 -21.40 22.99
N THR A 351 8.23 -22.16 22.62
CA THR A 351 6.94 -22.18 23.33
C THR A 351 7.12 -22.52 24.81
N LYS A 352 7.85 -23.60 25.10
CA LYS A 352 8.10 -24.04 26.47
C LYS A 352 8.93 -23.03 27.29
N SER A 353 9.82 -22.30 26.62
CA SER A 353 10.61 -21.23 27.23
C SER A 353 9.75 -20.01 27.60
N LEU A 354 8.83 -19.63 26.72
CA LEU A 354 7.85 -18.56 26.98
C LEU A 354 6.92 -18.91 28.14
N ASP A 355 6.42 -20.15 28.19
CA ASP A 355 5.58 -20.63 29.28
C ASP A 355 6.34 -20.61 30.63
N HIS A 356 7.61 -21.03 30.63
CA HIS A 356 8.44 -21.01 31.83
C HIS A 356 8.72 -19.58 32.32
N LEU A 357 8.92 -18.60 31.42
CA LEU A 357 9.06 -17.19 31.79
C LEU A 357 7.78 -16.65 32.43
N LYS A 358 6.62 -17.01 31.87
CA LYS A 358 5.31 -16.62 32.40
C LYS A 358 5.07 -17.18 33.79
N THR A 359 5.29 -18.47 34.01
CA THR A 359 5.15 -19.09 35.34
C THR A 359 6.14 -18.50 36.36
N LYS A 360 7.36 -18.15 35.94
CA LYS A 360 8.34 -17.50 36.83
C LYS A 360 7.94 -16.07 37.20
N ALA A 361 7.30 -15.34 36.28
CA ALA A 361 6.74 -14.01 36.57
C ALA A 361 5.58 -14.11 37.56
N GLU A 362 4.65 -15.05 37.37
CA GLU A 362 3.53 -15.31 38.28
C GLU A 362 4.02 -15.69 39.69
N GLN A 363 5.03 -16.56 39.81
CA GLN A 363 5.63 -16.93 41.11
C GLN A 363 6.39 -15.78 41.79
N ALA A 364 6.93 -14.83 41.02
CA ALA A 364 7.59 -13.64 41.58
C ALA A 364 6.58 -12.61 42.12
N GLU A 365 5.36 -12.59 41.57
CA GLU A 365 4.25 -11.78 42.06
C GLU A 365 3.62 -12.39 43.33
N ASP A 366 3.45 -13.72 43.39
CA ASP A 366 2.91 -14.41 44.58
C ASP A 366 3.90 -14.43 45.77
N GLY A 367 5.21 -14.42 45.50
CA GLY A 367 6.26 -14.42 46.54
C GLY A 367 6.44 -13.09 47.31
N GLN A 368 5.77 -12.01 46.89
CA GLN A 368 5.79 -10.72 47.62
C GLN A 368 4.62 -10.55 48.61
N GLY A 369 3.75 -11.57 48.74
CA GLY A 369 2.53 -11.52 49.55
C GLY A 369 2.59 -12.06 50.99
N GLU A 370 3.67 -12.72 51.43
CA GLU A 370 3.72 -13.32 52.78
C GLU A 370 4.83 -12.75 53.68
N LYS A 371 4.44 -11.76 54.51
CA LYS A 371 5.04 -11.56 55.84
C LYS A 371 3.96 -11.36 56.92
N SER A 372 3.96 -12.36 57.79
CA SER A 372 3.60 -12.37 59.22
C SER A 372 2.17 -12.81 59.62
N PRO A 373 2.07 -13.93 60.37
CA PRO A 373 0.85 -14.44 61.01
C PRO A 373 0.77 -14.07 62.50
N THR A 374 -0.44 -13.79 62.98
CA THR A 374 -0.93 -13.84 64.39
C THR A 374 -2.38 -13.34 64.33
N ASP A 375 -3.40 -13.82 65.02
CA ASP A 375 -3.59 -14.86 66.01
C ASP A 375 -5.13 -15.09 66.10
N THR A 376 -5.52 -16.07 66.90
CA THR A 376 -6.74 -16.85 66.85
C THR A 376 -7.87 -16.28 67.73
N SER A 377 -9.11 -16.49 67.30
CA SER A 377 -10.33 -16.76 68.10
C SER A 377 -11.00 -15.62 68.91
N SER A 378 -12.28 -15.33 68.63
CA SER A 378 -13.43 -15.82 69.43
C SER A 378 -14.77 -15.06 69.21
N ARG A 379 -15.87 -15.84 69.33
CA ARG A 379 -17.27 -15.51 69.74
C ARG A 379 -18.33 -15.01 68.73
N GLN A 380 -19.30 -15.91 68.49
CA GLN A 380 -20.74 -15.75 68.17
C GLN A 380 -21.57 -15.11 69.33
N PRO A 381 -22.93 -14.96 69.28
CA PRO A 381 -23.90 -14.59 68.21
C PRO A 381 -25.08 -13.66 68.68
N GLY A 382 -26.01 -13.31 67.77
CA GLY A 382 -27.42 -12.87 68.04
C GLY A 382 -27.70 -11.36 67.88
N ASN A 383 -28.90 -10.83 67.65
CA ASN A 383 -30.26 -11.29 67.29
C ASN A 383 -31.12 -10.00 67.11
N LYS A 384 -32.17 -10.00 66.26
CA LYS A 384 -33.35 -9.06 66.21
C LYS A 384 -33.06 -7.56 65.89
N GLU A 385 -33.93 -6.72 65.31
CA GLU A 385 -35.40 -6.63 65.23
C GLU A 385 -35.82 -5.67 64.09
N GLU A 386 -36.85 -6.05 63.32
CA GLU A 386 -38.02 -5.25 62.92
C GLU A 386 -37.95 -3.71 62.75
N THR A 387 -38.38 -3.20 61.59
CA THR A 387 -39.65 -2.46 61.49
C THR A 387 -40.13 -2.29 60.04
N SER A 388 -41.43 -2.50 59.91
CA SER A 388 -42.33 -2.45 58.76
C SER A 388 -42.71 -1.03 58.34
N HIS A 389 -43.05 -0.84 57.05
CA HIS A 389 -44.33 -0.22 56.67
C HIS A 389 -44.78 -0.67 55.26
N THR A 390 -45.87 -1.43 55.26
CA THR A 390 -46.94 -1.59 54.26
C THR A 390 -47.54 -0.23 53.85
N GLY A 391 -48.18 -0.03 52.70
CA GLY A 391 -48.64 -0.93 51.63
C GLY A 391 -49.68 -0.20 50.74
N GLY A 392 -50.26 -0.93 49.77
CA GLY A 392 -51.48 -0.63 48.98
C GLY A 392 -51.36 0.54 47.98
N ASP A 393 -51.92 0.54 46.78
CA ASP A 393 -52.93 -0.30 46.13
C ASP A 393 -52.86 -0.03 44.61
N GLU A 394 -52.98 -1.08 43.80
CA GLU A 394 -53.62 -1.07 42.46
C GLU A 394 -55.16 -1.11 42.68
N PRO A 395 -56.08 -0.89 41.70
CA PRO A 395 -55.93 -1.09 40.25
C PRO A 395 -56.66 -0.05 39.35
N ASP A 396 -56.45 -0.12 38.02
CA ASP A 396 -57.45 -0.55 37.02
C ASP A 396 -57.26 0.03 35.60
N ARG A 397 -57.77 -0.72 34.64
CA ARG A 397 -57.47 -0.81 33.19
C ARG A 397 -58.09 0.26 32.26
N ILE A 398 -57.72 0.13 30.97
CA ILE A 398 -58.31 0.61 29.68
C ILE A 398 -57.53 1.82 29.11
N GLY A 399 -57.08 1.89 27.84
CA GLY A 399 -57.44 1.17 26.62
C GLY A 399 -56.48 1.48 25.45
N GLU A 400 -56.79 0.87 24.31
CA GLU A 400 -56.07 0.81 23.03
C GLU A 400 -55.78 2.16 22.35
N GLY A 401 -54.74 2.22 21.51
CA GLY A 401 -54.48 3.34 20.61
C GLY A 401 -53.19 3.22 19.81
N THR A 402 -53.23 2.48 18.70
CA THR A 402 -52.19 2.39 17.66
C THR A 402 -51.95 3.76 17.01
N PRO A 403 -50.70 4.22 16.82
CA PRO A 403 -50.42 5.44 16.04
C PRO A 403 -50.43 5.16 14.52
N PRO A 404 -51.01 6.05 13.68
CA PRO A 404 -51.04 5.87 12.23
C PRO A 404 -49.72 6.26 11.54
N PRO A 405 -49.44 5.71 10.33
CA PRO A 405 -48.24 6.00 9.55
C PRO A 405 -48.31 7.35 8.80
N PRO A 406 -47.15 7.91 8.40
CA PRO A 406 -47.08 9.17 7.65
C PRO A 406 -47.49 9.01 6.17
N PRO A 407 -48.01 10.07 5.53
CA PRO A 407 -48.47 10.04 4.14
C PRO A 407 -47.32 10.22 3.12
N ASP A 408 -47.42 9.47 2.03
CA ASP A 408 -46.59 9.55 0.82
C ASP A 408 -47.18 10.52 -0.24
N PRO A 409 -46.42 10.88 -1.30
CA PRO A 409 -46.22 12.26 -1.71
C PRO A 409 -47.20 12.76 -2.78
N ALA A 410 -47.44 14.08 -2.74
CA ALA A 410 -48.19 14.79 -3.76
C ALA A 410 -47.40 14.91 -5.07
N THR A 411 -48.08 14.51 -6.14
CA THR A 411 -47.71 14.65 -7.55
C THR A 411 -47.46 16.12 -7.93
N GLU A 412 -46.23 16.48 -8.27
CA GLU A 412 -45.92 17.72 -8.99
C GLU A 412 -46.05 17.50 -10.52
N PRO A 413 -46.59 18.48 -11.27
CA PRO A 413 -46.85 18.33 -12.70
C PRO A 413 -45.60 18.46 -13.58
N HIS A 414 -45.55 17.62 -14.60
CA HIS A 414 -44.61 17.61 -15.73
C HIS A 414 -44.39 19.01 -16.35
N VAL A 415 -43.12 19.42 -16.45
CA VAL A 415 -42.63 20.43 -17.39
C VAL A 415 -42.11 19.70 -18.62
N PRO A 416 -42.49 20.08 -19.87
CA PRO A 416 -41.87 19.52 -21.07
C PRO A 416 -40.49 20.15 -21.29
N GLU A 417 -39.44 19.31 -21.34
CA GLU A 417 -38.12 19.73 -21.83
C GLU A 417 -38.12 19.82 -23.37
N GLU A 418 -37.68 20.97 -23.87
CA GLU A 418 -37.34 21.22 -25.27
C GLU A 418 -36.08 20.43 -25.69
N PRO A 419 -35.91 20.07 -26.97
CA PRO A 419 -34.76 19.29 -27.43
C PRO A 419 -33.47 20.12 -27.36
N GLU A 420 -32.47 19.60 -26.63
CA GLU A 420 -31.12 20.19 -26.60
C GLU A 420 -30.44 20.09 -27.97
N ASP A 421 -29.95 21.26 -28.40
CA ASP A 421 -29.12 21.48 -29.56
C ASP A 421 -27.85 20.64 -29.55
N VAL A 422 -27.60 20.04 -30.70
CA VAL A 422 -26.34 19.39 -31.08
C VAL A 422 -25.25 20.46 -31.15
N SER A 423 -24.31 20.46 -30.20
CA SER A 423 -23.11 21.29 -30.34
C SER A 423 -22.01 20.49 -31.03
N GLU A 424 -21.86 20.78 -32.32
CA GLU A 424 -20.65 20.54 -33.11
C GLU A 424 -19.48 21.31 -32.49
N ALA A 425 -18.46 20.60 -32.00
CA ALA A 425 -17.08 21.07 -31.93
C ALA A 425 -16.14 19.90 -31.59
N GLU A 426 -15.98 18.98 -32.54
CA GLU A 426 -14.68 18.33 -32.73
C GLU A 426 -13.79 19.29 -33.51
N GLU A 427 -12.63 19.64 -32.98
CA GLU A 427 -11.41 19.72 -33.79
C GLU A 427 -10.17 19.37 -32.94
N PRO A 428 -9.18 18.65 -33.52
CA PRO A 428 -8.15 17.95 -32.78
C PRO A 428 -6.98 18.88 -32.44
N GLN A 429 -6.65 19.02 -31.15
CA GLN A 429 -5.45 19.73 -30.74
C GLN A 429 -4.25 18.78 -30.66
N ASP A 430 -3.20 19.13 -31.41
CA ASP A 430 -1.85 18.57 -31.35
C ASP A 430 -1.33 18.50 -29.90
N LEU A 431 -0.95 17.30 -29.48
CA LEU A 431 -0.40 17.03 -28.14
C LEU A 431 0.92 17.81 -27.93
N PRO A 432 1.03 18.66 -26.89
CA PRO A 432 2.31 19.22 -26.50
C PRO A 432 3.17 18.12 -25.86
N ARG A 433 4.44 18.06 -26.29
CA ARG A 433 5.47 17.12 -25.77
C ARG A 433 5.51 17.14 -24.23
N PRO A 434 5.75 15.99 -23.56
CA PRO A 434 5.73 15.91 -22.11
C PRO A 434 6.87 16.76 -21.51
N ARG A 435 6.50 17.72 -20.66
CA ARG A 435 7.46 18.37 -19.75
C ARG A 435 7.98 17.34 -18.75
N PRO A 436 9.27 17.38 -18.38
CA PRO A 436 9.80 16.50 -17.35
C PRO A 436 9.08 16.75 -16.02
N ALA A 437 8.78 15.67 -15.30
CA ALA A 437 8.04 15.70 -14.04
C ALA A 437 8.77 16.55 -12.98
N PRO A 438 8.06 17.36 -12.18
CA PRO A 438 8.66 18.15 -11.11
C PRO A 438 9.23 17.21 -10.05
N SER A 439 10.51 17.40 -9.72
CA SER A 439 11.19 16.69 -8.65
C SER A 439 10.54 16.99 -7.29
N LYS A 440 10.48 15.95 -6.45
CA LYS A 440 9.91 15.95 -5.11
C LYS A 440 10.41 17.16 -4.29
N GLY A 441 9.49 17.78 -3.55
CA GLY A 441 9.68 19.04 -2.83
C GLY A 441 10.96 19.13 -2.01
N VAL A 442 12.01 19.66 -2.64
CA VAL A 442 13.07 20.36 -1.93
C VAL A 442 12.39 21.55 -1.28
N ASN A 443 12.62 21.72 0.02
CA ASN A 443 12.14 22.86 0.81
C ASN A 443 12.37 24.14 -0.02
N LYS A 444 11.32 24.81 -0.51
CA LYS A 444 11.43 25.85 -1.55
C LYS A 444 12.49 26.92 -1.22
N VAL A 445 12.67 27.19 0.07
CA VAL A 445 13.71 28.09 0.60
C VAL A 445 15.12 27.56 0.33
N MET A 446 15.37 26.27 0.52
CA MET A 446 16.64 25.62 0.21
C MET A 446 16.94 25.67 -1.29
N ALA A 447 15.93 25.44 -2.14
CA ALA A 447 16.09 25.57 -3.59
C ALA A 447 16.53 27.00 -3.97
N VAL A 448 15.85 28.02 -3.44
CA VAL A 448 16.22 29.44 -3.66
C VAL A 448 17.65 29.74 -3.20
N LEU A 449 18.07 29.22 -2.04
CA LEU A 449 19.41 29.44 -1.50
C LEU A 449 20.48 28.76 -2.35
N LEU A 450 20.23 27.54 -2.83
CA LEU A 450 21.15 26.82 -3.70
C LEU A 450 21.24 27.50 -5.07
N THR A 451 20.12 27.94 -5.65
CA THR A 451 20.14 28.70 -6.91
C THR A 451 20.93 30.01 -6.76
N GLU A 452 20.76 30.73 -5.65
CA GLU A 452 21.55 31.95 -5.40
C GLU A 452 23.04 31.65 -5.21
N ALA A 453 23.39 30.57 -4.49
CA ALA A 453 24.78 30.13 -4.35
C ALA A 453 25.40 29.75 -5.71
N GLU A 454 24.63 29.15 -6.62
CA GLU A 454 25.09 28.81 -7.97
C GLU A 454 25.45 30.07 -8.77
N ILE A 455 24.58 31.08 -8.69
CA ILE A 455 24.79 32.38 -9.33
C ILE A 455 26.09 33.02 -8.81
N GLN A 456 26.32 32.99 -7.49
CA GLN A 456 27.53 33.53 -6.89
C GLN A 456 28.78 32.79 -7.36
N ALA A 457 28.77 31.46 -7.34
CA ALA A 457 29.89 30.62 -7.80
C ALA A 457 30.27 30.95 -9.26
N ARG A 458 29.28 31.06 -10.14
CA ARG A 458 29.48 31.41 -11.56
C ARG A 458 30.07 32.80 -11.75
N ILE A 459 29.62 33.80 -10.99
CA ILE A 459 30.17 35.16 -11.08
C ILE A 459 31.61 35.19 -10.56
N LEU A 460 31.89 34.46 -9.49
CA LEU A 460 33.23 34.31 -8.91
C LEU A 460 34.17 33.44 -9.76
N GLY A 461 33.65 32.71 -10.75
CA GLY A 461 34.45 31.88 -11.65
C GLY A 461 34.92 30.57 -11.01
N MET A 462 34.17 30.06 -10.03
CA MET A 462 34.44 28.80 -9.34
C MET A 462 33.28 27.82 -9.49
N THR A 463 33.52 26.54 -9.21
CA THR A 463 32.47 25.53 -9.16
C THR A 463 31.60 25.69 -7.92
N MET A 464 30.39 25.12 -7.95
CA MET A 464 29.49 25.14 -6.79
C MET A 464 30.13 24.51 -5.55
N ASP A 465 30.85 23.40 -5.74
CA ASP A 465 31.48 22.68 -4.63
C ASP A 465 32.62 23.49 -4.01
N GLU A 466 33.44 24.16 -4.83
CA GLU A 466 34.48 25.09 -4.34
C GLU A 466 33.88 26.29 -3.59
N HIS A 467 32.75 26.83 -4.08
CA HIS A 467 32.06 27.94 -3.40
C HIS A 467 31.48 27.52 -2.04
N LEU A 468 30.97 26.29 -1.93
CA LEU A 468 30.34 25.80 -0.71
C LEU A 468 31.30 25.08 0.25
N GLU A 469 32.56 24.88 -0.13
CA GLU A 469 33.56 24.15 0.66
C GLU A 469 33.71 24.73 2.08
N ALA A 470 33.71 26.06 2.20
CA ALA A 470 33.88 26.76 3.47
C ALA A 470 32.77 26.48 4.50
N ILE A 471 31.59 26.03 4.06
CA ILE A 471 30.43 25.78 4.92
C ILE A 471 29.97 24.31 4.94
N SER A 472 30.59 23.47 4.11
CA SER A 472 30.31 22.05 4.01
C SER A 472 31.04 21.26 5.10
N ASP A 473 30.46 20.15 5.56
CA ASP A 473 31.11 19.29 6.56
C ASP A 473 32.11 18.37 5.83
N PRO A 474 33.42 18.39 6.18
CA PRO A 474 34.42 17.53 5.54
C PRO A 474 34.17 16.03 5.72
N ARG A 475 33.22 15.62 6.59
CA ARG A 475 32.81 14.22 6.76
C ARG A 475 31.58 13.84 5.92
N SER A 476 30.96 14.77 5.21
CA SER A 476 29.68 14.58 4.51
C SER A 476 29.79 15.00 3.04
N GLU A 477 30.63 14.29 2.28
CA GLU A 477 30.84 14.51 0.85
C GLU A 477 29.51 14.36 0.08
N GLY A 478 29.15 15.37 -0.71
CA GLY A 478 27.92 15.39 -1.52
C GLY A 478 26.62 15.73 -0.78
N THR A 479 26.66 16.13 0.49
CA THR A 479 25.46 16.58 1.22
C THR A 479 25.43 18.12 1.31
N PRO A 480 24.32 18.78 0.92
CA PRO A 480 24.24 20.23 0.97
C PRO A 480 24.36 20.75 2.41
N PRO A 481 24.99 21.92 2.61
CA PRO A 481 25.22 22.48 3.93
C PRO A 481 23.90 22.82 4.66
N PRO A 482 23.89 22.85 6.01
CA PRO A 482 22.71 23.22 6.77
C PRO A 482 22.16 24.60 6.34
N MET A 483 20.83 24.69 6.19
CA MET A 483 20.14 25.87 5.63
C MET A 483 20.55 27.20 6.31
N THR A 484 20.75 27.19 7.63
CA THR A 484 21.16 28.39 8.38
C THR A 484 22.55 28.86 7.98
N LYS A 485 23.51 27.92 7.78
CA LYS A 485 24.87 28.26 7.34
C LYS A 485 24.87 28.76 5.89
N LEU A 486 24.13 28.08 5.01
CA LEU A 486 24.00 28.48 3.61
C LEU A 486 23.40 29.88 3.48
N ARG A 487 22.36 30.20 4.26
CA ARG A 487 21.73 31.52 4.25
C ARG A 487 22.69 32.63 4.67
N SER A 488 23.43 32.46 5.77
CA SER A 488 24.40 33.46 6.21
C SER A 488 25.52 33.63 5.17
N TYR A 489 26.04 32.52 4.64
CA TYR A 489 27.13 32.53 3.67
C TYR A 489 26.76 33.23 2.36
N VAL A 490 25.58 32.95 1.81
CA VAL A 490 25.08 33.62 0.60
C VAL A 490 24.93 35.13 0.84
N ILE A 491 24.45 35.56 2.01
CA ILE A 491 24.32 36.99 2.35
C ILE A 491 25.69 37.67 2.46
N GLU A 492 26.65 37.02 3.11
CA GLU A 492 28.01 37.53 3.32
C GLU A 492 28.80 37.70 2.02
N ASN A 493 28.56 36.85 1.01
CA ASN A 493 29.24 36.91 -0.28
C ASN A 493 28.64 37.92 -1.27
N ARG A 494 27.45 38.46 -1.01
CA ARG A 494 26.80 39.43 -1.92
C ARG A 494 27.67 40.65 -2.26
N PRO A 495 28.35 41.32 -1.31
CA PRO A 495 29.15 42.51 -1.62
C PRO A 495 30.27 42.23 -2.61
N VAL A 496 30.90 41.05 -2.53
CA VAL A 496 31.98 40.64 -3.44
C VAL A 496 31.44 40.42 -4.85
N VAL A 497 30.31 39.71 -4.96
CA VAL A 497 29.63 39.47 -6.24
C VAL A 497 29.16 40.79 -6.88
N ILE A 498 28.63 41.71 -6.08
CA ILE A 498 28.22 43.05 -6.53
C ILE A 498 29.42 43.83 -7.09
N GLY A 499 30.56 43.83 -6.39
CA GLY A 499 31.77 44.50 -6.87
C GLY A 499 32.26 43.96 -8.22
N LEU A 500 32.26 42.64 -8.39
CA LEU A 500 32.63 42.01 -9.67
C LEU A 500 31.65 42.33 -10.80
N LEU A 501 30.35 42.42 -10.52
CA LEU A 501 29.36 42.84 -11.52
C LEU A 501 29.59 44.29 -11.96
N GLU A 502 29.92 45.18 -11.02
CA GLU A 502 30.24 46.58 -11.34
C GLU A 502 31.52 46.72 -12.17
N GLU A 503 32.56 45.94 -11.85
CA GLU A 503 33.79 45.88 -12.64
C GLU A 503 33.57 45.37 -14.07
N ARG A 504 32.63 44.43 -14.25
CA ARG A 504 32.23 43.90 -15.56
C ARG A 504 31.28 44.83 -16.34
N GLY A 505 30.86 45.94 -15.74
CA GLY A 505 29.94 46.91 -16.36
C GLY A 505 28.45 46.59 -16.20
N GLU A 506 28.10 45.53 -15.45
CA GLU A 506 26.72 45.06 -15.22
C GLU A 506 26.04 45.82 -14.08
N ARG A 507 26.02 47.16 -14.18
CA ARG A 507 25.59 48.05 -13.09
C ARG A 507 24.11 47.91 -12.72
N ASP A 508 23.26 47.60 -13.69
CA ASP A 508 21.82 47.44 -13.44
C ASP A 508 21.52 46.18 -12.62
N ILE A 509 22.21 45.08 -12.94
CA ILE A 509 22.11 43.81 -12.20
C ILE A 509 22.72 43.95 -10.80
N ALA A 510 23.87 44.63 -10.69
CA ALA A 510 24.50 44.92 -9.39
C ALA A 510 23.58 45.74 -8.47
N ASN A 511 22.93 46.79 -9.00
CA ASN A 511 21.97 47.61 -8.27
C ASN A 511 20.74 46.81 -7.83
N ALA A 512 20.18 46.00 -8.73
CA ALA A 512 19.02 45.17 -8.41
C ALA A 512 19.34 44.10 -7.36
N TYR A 513 20.52 43.47 -7.44
CA TYR A 513 20.98 42.48 -6.48
C TYR A 513 21.25 43.10 -5.09
N ARG A 514 21.76 44.34 -5.05
CA ARG A 514 21.92 45.13 -3.82
C ARG A 514 20.58 45.41 -3.13
N LEU A 515 19.54 45.75 -3.90
CA LEU A 515 18.21 46.08 -3.39
C LEU A 515 17.41 44.85 -2.92
N ALA A 516 17.71 43.66 -3.43
CA ALA A 516 16.93 42.44 -3.14
C ALA A 516 16.91 42.08 -1.65
N GLY A 517 17.94 42.42 -0.86
CA GLY A 517 17.97 42.36 0.62
C GLY A 517 17.86 40.97 1.28
N LYS A 518 17.13 40.02 0.68
CA LYS A 518 16.91 38.64 1.12
C LYS A 518 16.99 37.69 -0.08
N PRO A 519 17.29 36.39 0.13
CA PRO A 519 17.21 35.39 -0.93
C PRO A 519 15.77 35.15 -1.39
N GLU A 520 15.49 35.36 -2.68
CA GLU A 520 14.16 35.23 -3.29
C GLU A 520 14.25 34.69 -4.72
N LEU A 521 13.19 34.01 -5.20
CA LEU A 521 13.11 33.46 -6.57
C LEU A 521 13.31 34.53 -7.66
N LYS A 522 12.98 35.79 -7.35
CA LYS A 522 13.19 36.92 -8.28
C LYS A 522 14.67 37.13 -8.62
N ILE A 523 15.60 36.67 -7.77
CA ILE A 523 17.03 36.76 -8.03
C ILE A 523 17.42 35.93 -9.24
N ALA A 524 16.92 34.70 -9.37
CA ALA A 524 17.20 33.86 -10.55
C ALA A 524 16.72 34.53 -11.85
N ALA A 525 15.57 35.20 -11.82
CA ALA A 525 15.05 35.94 -12.98
C ALA A 525 15.91 37.16 -13.35
N MET A 526 16.51 37.85 -12.37
CA MET A 526 17.41 38.98 -12.62
C MET A 526 18.71 38.55 -13.33
N PHE A 527 19.21 37.37 -13.01
CA PHE A 527 20.46 36.83 -13.59
C PHE A 527 20.24 36.01 -14.87
N ALA A 528 18.99 35.80 -15.29
CA ALA A 528 18.65 35.06 -16.51
C ALA A 528 19.16 35.74 -17.79
N THR A 529 19.41 37.05 -17.76
CA THR A 529 20.04 37.80 -18.86
C THR A 529 21.51 37.43 -19.06
N LEU A 530 22.19 36.99 -17.99
CA LEU A 530 23.59 36.55 -18.02
C LEU A 530 23.71 35.03 -18.21
N TYR A 531 22.75 34.26 -17.67
CA TYR A 531 22.76 32.80 -17.70
C TYR A 531 21.36 32.27 -18.04
N THR A 532 21.15 31.90 -19.30
CA THR A 532 19.85 31.48 -19.84
C THR A 532 19.35 30.14 -19.29
N ASP A 533 20.23 29.33 -18.71
CA ASP A 533 19.96 28.01 -18.13
C ASP A 533 19.39 28.04 -16.70
N LEU A 534 19.45 29.19 -16.02
CA LEU A 534 18.95 29.34 -14.64
C LEU A 534 17.41 29.28 -14.51
N LEU A 535 16.66 29.54 -15.60
CA LEU A 535 15.19 29.52 -15.59
C LEU A 535 14.59 28.11 -15.55
N THR A 536 15.38 27.08 -15.84
CA THR A 536 14.95 25.68 -15.85
C THR A 536 15.04 24.99 -14.49
N ALA A 537 15.69 25.61 -13.50
CA ALA A 537 16.00 25.00 -12.21
C ALA A 537 15.21 25.57 -11.00
N ALA A 538 14.41 26.62 -11.20
CA ALA A 538 13.67 27.32 -10.14
C ALA A 538 12.23 26.80 -9.94
#